data_AF-A0A060RBC4-F1
#
_entry.id   AF-A0A060RBC4-F1
#
_cell.length_a   1.000
_cell.length_b   1.000
_cell.length_c   1.000
_cell.angle_alpha   90.00
_cell.angle_beta   90.00
_cell.angle_gamma   90.00
#
_symmetry.space_group_name_H-M   'P 1'
#
loop_
_entity.id
_entity.type
_entity.pdbx_description
1 polymer ?
#
loop_
_entity_poly.entity_id
_entity_poly.type
_entity_poly.pdbx_seq_one_letter_code
_entity_poly.pdbx_strand_id
1 'polypeptide(L)'
;MRNILLFLLSLCLGCNNIEKSEIEKWVGRRIIFPEHIPSYSSDKDNEVVNKPQFTVVMYVDSVGCSSCKSNMVLWKALIEKHKNSFGDKFGYKLYFQSNDIKDMLEVNDFPFNVYLDSLGIIQKLNDFPTNDSFRCFLVDSLNRVVIVGNPINNPKIWMLYDKVLSSEMKKCSLLTQNKIITQVVVDKDVIRIDKLKKDVTSKVDVIVKNIGENPLVIYDVISTCGCTSIKWDKRNIKAKNETKLEISVTPNESGEFSKLIYIYCNTSTEYIYIRLLGDVE
;
A
#
# COMPACT_ATOMS: atom_id res chain seq x y z
N MET A 1 -5.38 5.66 -4.78
CA MET A 1 -4.96 6.10 -3.44
C MET A 1 -6.03 5.94 -2.36
N ARG A 2 -7.28 6.38 -2.57
CA ARG A 2 -8.39 6.11 -1.63
C ARG A 2 -8.67 4.62 -1.38
N ASN A 3 -8.14 3.79 -2.27
CA ASN A 3 -8.34 2.36 -2.38
C ASN A 3 -7.31 1.50 -1.63
N ILE A 4 -6.17 2.09 -1.29
CA ILE A 4 -5.12 1.44 -0.48
C ILE A 4 -5.38 1.72 1.02
N LEU A 5 -6.09 2.82 1.32
CA LEU A 5 -6.68 3.15 2.63
C LEU A 5 -7.49 1.97 3.20
N LEU A 6 -8.38 1.37 2.39
CA LEU A 6 -9.25 0.27 2.79
C LEU A 6 -8.54 -1.08 2.98
N PHE A 7 -7.38 -1.28 2.35
CA PHE A 7 -6.65 -2.56 2.41
C PHE A 7 -5.92 -2.73 3.76
N LEU A 8 -5.55 -1.63 4.39
CA LEU A 8 -4.95 -1.63 5.72
C LEU A 8 -5.93 -1.90 6.86
N LEU A 9 -7.15 -1.39 6.71
CA LEU A 9 -8.19 -1.55 7.72
C LEU A 9 -8.65 -3.01 7.89
N SER A 10 -8.45 -3.87 6.88
CA SER A 10 -8.95 -5.24 6.86
C SER A 10 -8.06 -6.27 7.56
N LEU A 11 -6.82 -5.92 7.94
CA LEU A 11 -5.88 -6.89 8.54
C LEU A 11 -5.86 -6.87 10.07
N CYS A 12 -6.58 -5.92 10.66
CA CYS A 12 -6.84 -5.91 12.08
C CYS A 12 -8.09 -6.71 12.40
N LEU A 13 -7.95 -8.03 12.54
CA LEU A 13 -8.98 -8.87 13.20
C LEU A 13 -8.95 -8.62 14.73
N GLY A 14 -8.96 -7.34 15.12
CA GLY A 14 -8.71 -6.83 16.46
C GLY A 14 -8.47 -5.32 16.55
N CYS A 15 -8.59 -4.53 15.47
CA CYS A 15 -8.43 -3.07 15.57
C CYS A 15 -9.69 -2.49 16.21
N ASN A 16 -9.53 -1.79 17.32
CA ASN A 16 -10.59 -0.95 17.86
C ASN A 16 -10.95 0.15 16.85
N ASN A 17 -12.18 0.68 16.90
CA ASN A 17 -12.67 1.73 15.98
C ASN A 17 -11.73 2.94 15.85
N ILE A 18 -10.94 3.23 16.89
CA ILE A 18 -9.95 4.31 16.95
C ILE A 18 -8.80 4.06 15.96
N GLU A 19 -8.23 2.86 15.92
CA GLU A 19 -7.11 2.51 15.02
C GLU A 19 -7.54 2.53 13.55
N LYS A 20 -8.75 2.02 13.31
CA LYS A 20 -9.41 2.07 12.00
C LYS A 20 -9.55 3.52 11.49
N SER A 21 -9.99 4.42 12.37
CA SER A 21 -10.15 5.85 12.05
C SER A 21 -8.83 6.55 11.77
N GLU A 22 -7.74 6.14 12.44
CA GLU A 22 -6.44 6.79 12.27
C GLU A 22 -5.81 6.41 10.93
N ILE A 23 -5.89 5.13 10.55
CA ILE A 23 -5.48 4.70 9.21
C ILE A 23 -6.28 5.44 8.13
N GLU A 24 -7.61 5.55 8.31
CA GLU A 24 -8.52 6.25 7.38
C GLU A 24 -8.20 7.75 7.19
N LYS A 25 -7.62 8.39 8.20
CA LYS A 25 -7.18 9.78 8.06
C LYS A 25 -5.94 9.89 7.20
N TRP A 26 -5.03 8.92 7.23
CA TRP A 26 -3.67 9.07 6.70
C TRP A 26 -3.48 8.64 5.25
N VAL A 27 -4.07 7.53 4.77
CA VAL A 27 -3.80 7.13 3.37
C VAL A 27 -4.35 8.16 2.39
N GLY A 28 -3.55 8.47 1.38
CA GLY A 28 -3.79 9.54 0.41
C GLY A 28 -3.31 10.91 0.86
N ARG A 29 -3.04 11.15 2.15
CA ARG A 29 -2.40 12.40 2.59
C ARG A 29 -0.98 12.48 2.05
N ARG A 30 -0.54 13.69 1.76
CA ARG A 30 0.82 13.96 1.30
C ARG A 30 1.72 14.23 2.51
N ILE A 31 2.82 13.50 2.62
CA ILE A 31 3.89 13.81 3.57
C ILE A 31 4.74 14.96 3.02
N ILE A 32 4.90 15.99 3.84
CA ILE A 32 5.78 17.13 3.61
C ILE A 32 7.13 16.79 4.23
N PHE A 33 8.17 16.69 3.40
CA PHE A 33 9.53 16.45 3.87
C PHE A 33 10.22 17.78 4.17
N PRO A 34 11.01 17.85 5.25
CA PRO A 34 11.89 18.99 5.50
C PRO A 34 12.95 19.13 4.40
N GLU A 35 13.35 20.36 4.10
CA GLU A 35 14.40 20.64 3.09
C GLU A 35 15.77 20.12 3.53
N HIS A 36 16.12 20.35 4.80
CA HIS A 36 17.42 19.96 5.35
C HIS A 36 17.26 19.29 6.71
N ILE A 37 17.73 18.04 6.80
CA ILE A 37 17.93 17.31 8.05
C ILE A 37 19.29 16.61 7.96
N PRO A 38 20.16 16.74 8.96
CA PRO A 38 21.42 15.99 8.98
C PRO A 38 21.16 14.49 8.87
N SER A 39 21.90 13.79 8.02
CA SER A 39 21.82 12.34 7.90
C SER A 39 23.13 11.66 8.32
N TYR A 40 23.01 10.40 8.75
CA TYR A 40 24.10 9.50 9.06
C TYR A 40 23.96 8.22 8.24
N SER A 41 25.07 7.72 7.71
CA SER A 41 25.21 6.41 7.06
C SER A 41 26.64 5.92 7.31
N SER A 42 26.83 4.62 7.56
CA SER A 42 28.19 4.06 7.64
C SER A 42 28.85 3.95 6.27
N ASP A 43 28.03 3.79 5.22
CA ASP A 43 28.46 3.84 3.82
C ASP A 43 28.28 5.26 3.26
N LYS A 44 29.40 5.92 2.96
CA LYS A 44 29.44 7.31 2.47
C LYS A 44 29.15 7.44 0.98
N ASP A 45 29.12 6.33 0.24
CA ASP A 45 28.84 6.31 -1.21
C ASP A 45 27.36 6.03 -1.51
N ASN A 46 26.53 5.80 -0.48
CA ASN A 46 25.09 5.53 -0.58
C ASN A 46 24.25 6.81 -0.85
N GLU A 47 24.67 7.62 -1.81
CA GLU A 47 23.80 8.66 -2.36
C GLU A 47 22.73 8.01 -3.26
N VAL A 48 21.46 8.28 -2.95
CA VAL A 48 20.34 7.79 -3.76
C VAL A 48 20.25 8.65 -5.02
N VAL A 49 20.85 8.17 -6.11
CA VAL A 49 20.94 8.89 -7.41
C VAL A 49 19.57 9.07 -8.09
N ASN A 50 18.58 8.21 -7.80
CA ASN A 50 17.28 8.23 -8.46
C ASN A 50 16.10 8.39 -7.49
N LYS A 51 15.10 9.19 -7.88
CA LYS A 51 13.87 9.33 -7.09
C LYS A 51 13.10 8.00 -7.08
N PRO A 52 12.92 7.35 -5.91
CA PRO A 52 12.25 6.06 -5.85
C PRO A 52 10.75 6.20 -6.15
N GLN A 53 10.16 5.13 -6.70
CA GLN A 53 8.72 5.06 -6.97
C GLN A 53 7.90 4.95 -5.68
N PHE A 54 8.47 4.26 -4.68
CA PHE A 54 7.90 4.16 -3.34
C PHE A 54 8.97 4.41 -2.29
N THR A 55 8.59 5.04 -1.18
CA THR A 55 9.50 5.29 -0.05
C THR A 55 8.86 4.85 1.25
N VAL A 56 9.58 4.09 2.08
CA VAL A 56 9.19 3.88 3.47
C VAL A 56 9.62 5.09 4.28
N VAL A 57 8.67 5.73 4.95
CA VAL A 57 8.91 6.83 5.86
C VAL A 57 8.63 6.34 7.27
N MET A 58 9.56 6.53 8.19
CA MET A 58 9.34 6.24 9.61
C MET A 58 9.79 7.45 10.43
N TYR A 59 9.02 7.81 11.44
CA TYR A 59 9.41 8.81 12.42
C TYR A 59 9.39 8.22 13.83
N VAL A 60 10.48 8.46 14.58
CA VAL A 60 10.64 8.06 15.97
C VAL A 60 10.94 9.32 16.78
N ASP A 61 10.09 9.64 17.76
CA ASP A 61 10.26 10.81 18.62
C ASP A 61 11.33 10.59 19.71
N SER A 62 11.52 11.58 20.58
CA SER A 62 12.49 11.52 21.68
C SER A 62 12.14 10.51 22.78
N VAL A 63 10.87 10.07 22.86
CA VAL A 63 10.37 9.07 23.82
C VAL A 63 10.35 7.67 23.20
N GLY A 64 10.66 7.56 21.91
CA GLY A 64 10.65 6.33 21.13
C GLY A 64 11.33 5.17 21.86
N CYS A 65 10.67 4.02 21.85
CA CYS A 65 11.03 2.86 22.65
C CYS A 65 12.47 2.40 22.38
N SER A 66 13.16 1.89 23.41
CA SER A 66 14.42 1.16 23.27
C SER A 66 14.34 0.06 22.19
N SER A 67 13.16 -0.56 22.00
CA SER A 67 12.94 -1.58 20.97
C SER A 67 12.98 -1.04 19.54
N CYS A 68 12.56 0.21 19.30
CA CYS A 68 12.67 0.85 17.98
C CYS A 68 14.13 1.08 17.60
N LYS A 69 14.97 1.42 18.59
CA LYS A 69 16.43 1.46 18.43
C LYS A 69 16.95 0.04 18.17
N SER A 70 16.61 -0.95 19.02
CA SER A 70 17.04 -2.36 18.87
C SER A 70 16.69 -3.02 17.53
N ASN A 71 15.65 -2.55 16.84
CA ASN A 71 15.20 -3.11 15.56
C ASN A 71 16.00 -2.66 14.33
N MET A 72 17.08 -1.87 14.48
CA MET A 72 17.91 -1.45 13.33
C MET A 72 18.54 -2.62 12.58
N VAL A 73 18.85 -3.73 13.27
CA VAL A 73 19.31 -4.97 12.62
C VAL A 73 18.23 -5.54 11.69
N LEU A 74 16.97 -5.54 12.13
CA LEU A 74 15.84 -6.00 11.31
C LEU A 74 15.57 -5.06 10.14
N TRP A 75 15.70 -3.75 10.35
CA TRP A 75 15.63 -2.76 9.26
C TRP A 75 16.72 -2.99 8.23
N LYS A 76 17.97 -3.24 8.65
CA LYS A 76 19.09 -3.53 7.73
C LYS A 76 18.75 -4.72 6.84
N ALA A 77 18.35 -5.85 7.44
CA ALA A 77 17.96 -7.05 6.71
C ALA A 77 16.76 -6.82 5.77
N LEU A 78 15.76 -6.05 6.22
CA LEU A 78 14.59 -5.71 5.42
C LEU A 78 14.96 -4.85 4.20
N ILE A 79 15.80 -3.84 4.40
CA ILE A 79 16.27 -2.94 3.35
C ILE A 79 17.08 -3.71 2.30
N GLU A 80 18.00 -4.56 2.73
CA GLU A 80 18.80 -5.41 1.84
C GLU A 80 17.93 -6.36 1.02
N LYS A 81 16.99 -7.04 1.67
CA LYS A 81 16.03 -7.93 0.99
C LYS A 81 15.23 -7.18 -0.09
N HIS A 82 14.78 -5.97 0.22
CA HIS A 82 14.06 -5.13 -0.73
C HIS A 82 14.95 -4.60 -1.85
N LYS A 83 16.17 -4.11 -1.57
CA LYS A 83 17.11 -3.66 -2.61
C LYS A 83 17.38 -4.80 -3.61
N ASN A 84 17.59 -6.03 -3.12
CA ASN A 84 17.80 -7.20 -3.98
C ASN A 84 16.58 -7.56 -4.84
N SER A 85 15.37 -7.30 -4.36
CA SER A 85 14.12 -7.67 -5.04
C SER A 85 13.57 -6.58 -5.96
N PHE A 86 13.75 -5.30 -5.59
CA PHE A 86 13.08 -4.15 -6.19
C PHE A 86 14.05 -3.08 -6.75
N GLY A 87 15.35 -3.18 -6.46
CA GLY A 87 16.36 -2.21 -6.86
C GLY A 87 16.08 -0.79 -6.36
N ASP A 88 16.50 0.22 -7.13
CA ASP A 88 16.42 1.64 -6.75
C ASP A 88 15.00 2.23 -6.85
N LYS A 89 14.00 1.43 -7.22
CA LYS A 89 12.60 1.87 -7.26
C LYS A 89 12.00 2.01 -5.87
N PHE A 90 12.68 1.52 -4.83
CA PHE A 90 12.21 1.51 -3.46
C PHE A 90 13.21 2.20 -2.52
N GLY A 91 12.77 3.25 -1.83
CA GLY A 91 13.59 4.06 -0.94
C GLY A 91 13.18 3.99 0.53
N TYR A 92 14.03 4.54 1.39
CA TYR A 92 13.80 4.64 2.83
C TYR A 92 14.15 6.03 3.33
N LYS A 93 13.34 6.55 4.25
CA LYS A 93 13.59 7.76 5.01
C LYS A 93 13.19 7.53 6.47
N LEU A 94 14.19 7.20 7.29
CA LEU A 94 14.01 6.93 8.71
C LEU A 94 14.45 8.16 9.50
N TYR A 95 13.51 8.82 10.18
CA TYR A 95 13.73 10.03 10.97
C TYR A 95 13.72 9.70 12.46
N PHE A 96 14.75 10.14 13.17
CA PHE A 96 14.89 9.96 14.60
C PHE A 96 15.11 11.32 15.27
N GLN A 97 14.31 11.62 16.29
CA GLN A 97 14.47 12.84 17.07
C GLN A 97 15.54 12.72 18.15
N SER A 98 15.77 11.51 18.68
CA SER A 98 16.87 11.28 19.62
C SER A 98 18.19 11.13 18.87
N ASN A 99 19.22 11.89 19.27
CA ASN A 99 20.57 11.78 18.72
C ASN A 99 21.30 10.52 19.18
N ASP A 100 20.86 9.87 20.27
CA ASP A 100 21.50 8.66 20.81
C ASP A 100 21.41 7.45 19.86
N ILE A 101 20.59 7.54 18.81
CA ILE A 101 20.56 6.52 17.76
C ILE A 101 21.90 6.45 17.01
N LYS A 102 22.65 7.56 16.93
CA LYS A 102 23.88 7.64 16.14
C LYS A 102 24.92 6.62 16.58
N ASP A 103 25.19 6.53 17.89
CA ASP A 103 26.14 5.57 18.45
C ASP A 103 25.73 4.13 18.13
N MET A 104 24.42 3.85 18.15
CA MET A 104 23.90 2.54 17.78
C MET A 104 24.11 2.24 16.28
N LEU A 105 23.90 3.22 15.41
CA LEU A 105 24.11 3.05 13.96
C LEU A 105 25.59 2.82 13.63
N GLU A 106 26.49 3.49 14.34
CA GLU A 106 27.94 3.30 14.25
C GLU A 106 28.35 1.89 14.68
N VAL A 107 27.90 1.44 15.86
CA VAL A 107 28.22 0.09 16.38
C VAL A 107 27.70 -1.04 15.48
N ASN A 108 26.57 -0.83 14.79
CA ASN A 108 25.95 -1.85 13.95
C ASN A 108 26.31 -1.74 12.46
N ASP A 109 27.22 -0.82 12.09
CA ASP A 109 27.62 -0.56 10.71
C ASP A 109 26.40 -0.46 9.78
N PHE A 110 25.49 0.45 10.11
CA PHE A 110 24.22 0.60 9.39
C PHE A 110 24.45 1.41 8.10
N PRO A 111 24.36 0.77 6.91
CA PRO A 111 24.88 1.35 5.68
C PRO A 111 23.88 2.25 4.96
N PHE A 112 22.71 2.53 5.55
CA PHE A 112 21.66 3.31 4.91
C PHE A 112 21.46 4.65 5.60
N ASN A 113 21.14 5.68 4.84
CA ASN A 113 20.88 7.02 5.37
C ASN A 113 19.75 7.03 6.40
N VAL A 114 20.08 7.50 7.59
CA VAL A 114 19.15 7.79 8.71
C VAL A 114 19.20 9.28 9.00
N TYR A 115 18.04 9.91 9.16
CA TYR A 115 17.90 11.35 9.36
C TYR A 115 17.79 11.69 10.85
N LEU A 116 18.71 12.51 11.35
CA LEU A 116 18.80 12.95 12.73
C LEU A 116 18.02 14.27 12.90
N ASP A 117 16.72 14.14 13.14
CA ASP A 117 15.76 15.26 13.27
C ASP A 117 15.56 15.68 14.73
N SER A 118 16.64 16.16 15.36
CA SER A 118 16.64 16.53 16.78
C SER A 118 15.58 17.56 17.20
N LEU A 119 15.12 18.37 16.24
CA LEU A 119 14.10 19.40 16.44
C LEU A 119 12.67 18.92 16.14
N GLY A 120 12.49 17.66 15.71
CA GLY A 120 11.20 17.08 15.36
C GLY A 120 10.50 17.85 14.23
N ILE A 121 11.26 18.35 13.25
CA ILE A 121 10.76 19.18 12.15
C ILE A 121 9.75 18.38 11.33
N ILE A 122 10.03 17.11 11.01
CA ILE A 122 9.10 16.31 10.20
C ILE A 122 7.77 16.09 10.93
N GLN A 123 7.80 15.91 12.25
CA GLN A 123 6.60 15.85 13.09
C GLN A 123 5.82 17.15 13.01
N LYS A 124 6.48 18.30 13.20
CA LYS A 124 5.83 19.62 13.16
C LYS A 124 5.19 19.92 11.80
N LEU A 125 5.79 19.46 10.71
CA LEU A 125 5.28 19.69 9.35
C LEU A 125 4.05 18.84 9.00
N ASN A 126 3.90 17.67 9.62
CA ASN A 126 2.90 16.69 9.21
C ASN A 126 1.86 16.38 10.28
N ASP A 127 2.16 16.66 11.54
CA ASP A 127 1.36 16.31 12.71
C ASP A 127 1.08 14.79 12.78
N PHE A 128 2.13 13.96 12.74
CA PHE A 128 1.96 12.49 12.79
C PHE A 128 1.25 12.05 14.08
N PRO A 129 0.55 10.89 14.05
CA PRO A 129 -0.22 10.39 15.19
C PRO A 129 0.61 10.30 16.47
N THR A 130 -0.02 10.43 17.64
CA THR A 130 0.65 10.24 18.93
C THR A 130 1.04 8.78 19.17
N ASN A 131 0.26 7.83 18.65
CA ASN A 131 0.55 6.40 18.73
C ASN A 131 1.64 6.01 17.71
N ASP A 132 2.74 5.48 18.21
CA ASP A 132 3.95 5.10 17.48
C ASP A 132 3.72 4.03 16.40
N SER A 133 2.73 3.17 16.59
CA SER A 133 2.34 2.12 15.64
C SER A 133 1.84 2.69 14.30
N PHE A 134 1.46 3.98 14.27
CA PHE A 134 0.97 4.68 13.07
C PHE A 134 1.95 5.74 12.54
N ARG A 135 3.23 5.71 12.92
CA ARG A 135 4.29 6.64 12.44
C ARG A 135 5.21 6.04 11.38
N CYS A 136 4.84 4.90 10.81
CA CYS A 136 5.53 4.31 9.68
C CYS A 136 4.59 4.24 8.48
N PHE A 137 5.07 4.63 7.31
CA PHE A 137 4.27 4.79 6.11
C PHE A 137 5.01 4.24 4.90
N LEU A 138 4.26 3.68 3.95
CA LEU A 138 4.71 3.57 2.56
C LEU A 138 4.10 4.75 1.81
N VAL A 139 4.92 5.53 1.10
CA VAL A 139 4.45 6.63 0.25
C VAL A 139 4.80 6.40 -1.22
N ASP A 140 3.98 6.93 -2.13
CA ASP A 140 4.27 6.95 -3.57
C ASP A 140 5.27 8.07 -3.96
N SER A 141 5.62 8.14 -5.24
CA SER A 141 6.55 9.15 -5.79
C SER A 141 6.06 10.60 -5.69
N LEU A 142 4.80 10.81 -5.35
CA LEU A 142 4.21 12.12 -5.05
C LEU A 142 4.15 12.39 -3.54
N ASN A 143 4.76 11.52 -2.73
CA ASN A 143 4.81 11.52 -1.27
C ASN A 143 3.45 11.27 -0.63
N ARG A 144 2.51 10.66 -1.35
CA ARG A 144 1.17 10.39 -0.83
C ARG A 144 1.21 9.05 -0.12
N VAL A 145 0.67 8.99 1.09
CA VAL A 145 0.60 7.77 1.88
C VAL A 145 -0.20 6.74 1.11
N VAL A 146 0.39 5.57 0.99
CA VAL A 146 -0.14 4.36 0.35
C VAL A 146 -0.43 3.35 1.44
N ILE A 147 0.52 3.12 2.36
CA ILE A 147 0.34 2.22 3.50
C ILE A 147 0.70 2.94 4.81
N VAL A 148 0.05 2.62 5.93
CA VAL A 148 0.34 3.01 7.31
C VAL A 148 0.65 1.73 8.09
N GLY A 149 1.77 1.68 8.80
CA GLY A 149 2.16 0.56 9.65
C GLY A 149 3.62 0.19 9.47
N ASN A 150 4.22 -0.35 10.54
CA ASN A 150 5.62 -0.75 10.55
C ASN A 150 5.78 -2.22 10.12
N PRO A 151 6.46 -2.52 8.99
CA PRO A 151 6.63 -3.90 8.52
C PRO A 151 7.54 -4.75 9.41
N ILE A 152 8.38 -4.15 10.25
CA ILE A 152 9.23 -4.87 11.21
C ILE A 152 8.39 -5.47 12.35
N ASN A 153 7.36 -4.74 12.79
CA ASN A 153 6.56 -5.14 13.94
C ASN A 153 5.37 -6.03 13.54
N ASN A 154 5.03 -6.09 12.25
CA ASN A 154 3.86 -6.82 11.77
C ASN A 154 4.07 -7.46 10.39
N PRO A 155 4.24 -8.80 10.31
CA PRO A 155 4.40 -9.53 9.05
C PRO A 155 3.25 -9.35 8.06
N LYS A 156 2.03 -9.04 8.52
CA LYS A 156 0.91 -8.76 7.62
C LYS A 156 1.12 -7.45 6.86
N ILE A 157 1.70 -6.44 7.50
CA ILE A 157 2.06 -5.17 6.84
C ILE A 157 3.15 -5.40 5.81
N TRP A 158 4.14 -6.25 6.13
CA TRP A 158 5.14 -6.68 5.16
C TRP A 158 4.51 -7.29 3.90
N MET A 159 3.56 -8.21 4.06
CA MET A 159 2.85 -8.81 2.92
C MET A 159 2.10 -7.76 2.07
N LEU A 160 1.61 -6.67 2.69
CA LEU A 160 1.00 -5.58 1.94
C LEU A 160 2.00 -4.80 1.10
N TYR A 161 3.15 -4.48 1.68
CA TYR A 161 4.23 -3.79 0.98
C TYR A 161 4.65 -4.64 -0.22
N ASP A 162 4.95 -5.92 0.01
CA ASP A 162 5.37 -6.86 -1.04
C ASP A 162 4.32 -6.99 -2.16
N LYS A 163 3.02 -7.06 -1.80
CA LYS A 163 1.93 -7.12 -2.79
C LYS A 163 1.87 -5.85 -3.65
N VAL A 164 1.94 -4.66 -3.03
CA VAL A 164 1.93 -3.38 -3.75
C VAL A 164 3.13 -3.31 -4.70
N LEU A 165 4.32 -3.61 -4.20
CA LEU A 165 5.56 -3.54 -4.98
C LEU A 165 5.59 -4.56 -6.13
N SER A 166 5.17 -5.79 -5.87
CA SER A 166 5.08 -6.84 -6.87
C SER A 166 4.06 -6.52 -7.97
N SER A 167 2.91 -5.92 -7.62
CA SER A 167 1.90 -5.50 -8.59
C SER A 167 2.41 -4.38 -9.51
N GLU A 168 3.15 -3.41 -8.96
CA GLU A 168 3.75 -2.32 -9.74
C GLU A 168 4.94 -2.80 -10.59
N MET A 169 5.69 -3.81 -10.14
CA MET A 169 6.72 -4.45 -10.98
C MET A 169 6.13 -5.20 -12.17
N LYS A 170 5.05 -5.98 -11.96
CA LYS A 170 4.31 -6.63 -13.06
C LYS A 170 3.81 -5.59 -14.07
N LYS A 171 3.32 -4.45 -13.58
CA LYS A 171 2.94 -3.30 -14.40
C LYS A 171 4.14 -2.71 -15.18
N CYS A 172 5.29 -2.47 -14.55
CA CYS A 172 6.51 -1.99 -15.24
C CYS A 172 7.01 -2.92 -16.35
N SER A 173 6.94 -4.24 -16.18
CA SER A 173 7.34 -5.20 -17.24
C SER A 173 6.37 -5.24 -18.43
N LEU A 174 5.13 -4.78 -18.24
CA LEU A 174 4.09 -4.73 -19.28
C LEU A 174 4.00 -3.36 -19.98
N LEU A 175 4.56 -2.30 -19.39
CA LEU A 175 4.47 -0.92 -19.87
C LEU A 175 5.64 -0.48 -20.78
N THR A 176 6.63 -1.34 -21.04
CA THR A 176 7.79 -1.05 -21.92
C THR A 176 7.49 -1.10 -23.42
N GLN A 177 6.25 -1.36 -23.83
CA GLN A 177 5.79 -1.23 -25.22
C GLN A 177 4.73 -0.12 -25.28
N ASN A 178 4.94 0.88 -26.16
CA ASN A 178 4.05 2.01 -26.50
C ASN A 178 2.66 1.93 -25.83
N LYS A 179 2.36 2.83 -24.89
CA LYS A 179 1.19 2.79 -23.99
C LYS A 179 -0.14 2.78 -24.77
N ILE A 180 -0.58 1.60 -25.22
CA ILE A 180 -1.89 1.39 -25.83
C ILE A 180 -2.93 1.46 -24.71
N ILE A 181 -3.64 2.59 -24.62
CA ILE A 181 -4.73 2.79 -23.66
C ILE A 181 -6.10 2.59 -24.32
N THR A 182 -7.08 2.15 -23.54
CA THR A 182 -8.49 2.07 -23.96
C THR A 182 -9.44 2.61 -22.90
N GLN A 183 -10.74 2.60 -23.19
CA GLN A 183 -11.82 3.00 -22.29
C GLN A 183 -12.65 1.79 -21.88
N VAL A 184 -13.09 1.77 -20.64
CA VAL A 184 -13.82 0.64 -20.05
C VAL A 184 -15.00 1.14 -19.22
N VAL A 185 -16.07 0.37 -19.20
CA VAL A 185 -17.22 0.56 -18.30
C VAL A 185 -17.61 -0.78 -17.68
N VAL A 186 -18.27 -0.72 -16.53
CA VAL A 186 -18.94 -1.87 -15.91
C VAL A 186 -20.44 -1.67 -15.98
N ASP A 187 -21.19 -2.77 -16.11
CA ASP A 187 -22.66 -2.73 -16.05
C ASP A 187 -23.16 -2.37 -14.63
N LYS A 188 -22.38 -2.72 -13.60
CA LYS A 188 -22.66 -2.45 -12.19
C LYS A 188 -21.40 -1.93 -11.51
N ASP A 189 -21.42 -0.68 -11.08
CA ASP A 189 -20.38 -0.05 -10.26
C ASP A 189 -20.70 -0.17 -8.75
N VAL A 190 -21.96 -0.45 -8.39
CA VAL A 190 -22.39 -0.77 -7.02
C VAL A 190 -23.22 -2.06 -7.02
N ILE A 191 -22.82 -3.01 -6.16
CA ILE A 191 -23.51 -4.27 -5.91
C ILE A 191 -23.89 -4.31 -4.45
N ARG A 192 -25.14 -4.65 -4.14
CA ARG A 192 -25.59 -4.95 -2.78
C ARG A 192 -26.00 -6.42 -2.70
N ILE A 193 -25.50 -7.13 -1.70
CA ILE A 193 -25.89 -8.50 -1.39
C ILE A 193 -26.52 -8.51 0.01
N ASP A 194 -27.82 -8.68 0.05
CA ASP A 194 -28.58 -8.72 1.32
C ASP A 194 -28.55 -10.12 1.93
N LYS A 195 -28.61 -10.20 3.27
CA LYS A 195 -28.78 -11.44 4.03
C LYS A 195 -27.70 -12.48 3.75
N LEU A 196 -26.45 -12.04 3.76
CA LEU A 196 -25.34 -12.97 3.75
C LEU A 196 -25.34 -13.76 5.05
N LYS A 197 -24.94 -15.03 4.97
CA LYS A 197 -24.72 -15.85 6.16
C LYS A 197 -23.24 -16.09 6.34
N LYS A 198 -22.79 -16.05 7.59
CA LYS A 198 -21.42 -16.43 7.94
C LYS A 198 -21.07 -17.82 7.36
N ASP A 199 -19.87 -17.92 6.80
CA ASP A 199 -19.27 -19.10 6.17
C ASP A 199 -20.02 -19.65 4.93
N VAL A 200 -21.03 -18.94 4.42
CA VAL A 200 -21.76 -19.30 3.20
C VAL A 200 -21.29 -18.47 2.01
N THR A 201 -21.00 -19.14 0.90
CA THR A 201 -20.53 -18.48 -0.33
C THR A 201 -21.69 -17.98 -1.18
N SER A 202 -21.73 -16.68 -1.46
CA SER A 202 -22.63 -16.05 -2.43
C SER A 202 -21.87 -15.62 -3.68
N LYS A 203 -22.52 -15.66 -4.85
CA LYS A 203 -21.90 -15.30 -6.14
C LYS A 203 -22.66 -14.19 -6.84
N VAL A 204 -21.93 -13.29 -7.49
CA VAL A 204 -22.49 -12.23 -8.32
C VAL A 204 -21.61 -12.02 -9.55
N ASP A 205 -22.27 -11.80 -10.69
CA ASP A 205 -21.60 -11.56 -11.97
C ASP A 205 -21.69 -10.08 -12.35
N VAL A 206 -20.57 -9.56 -12.85
CA VAL A 206 -20.41 -8.20 -13.39
C VAL A 206 -19.84 -8.28 -14.79
N ILE A 207 -20.36 -7.45 -15.68
CA ILE A 207 -19.89 -7.33 -17.05
C ILE A 207 -18.92 -6.15 -17.15
N VAL A 208 -17.72 -6.42 -17.65
CA VAL A 208 -16.71 -5.41 -17.97
C VAL A 208 -16.66 -5.25 -19.47
N LYS A 209 -16.99 -4.06 -19.96
CA LYS A 209 -17.09 -3.75 -21.39
C LYS A 209 -16.01 -2.78 -21.83
N ASN A 210 -15.28 -3.16 -22.88
CA ASN A 210 -14.32 -2.29 -23.56
C ASN A 210 -15.09 -1.38 -24.53
N ILE A 211 -15.16 -0.09 -24.22
CA ILE A 211 -15.83 0.91 -25.07
C ILE A 211 -14.86 1.70 -25.95
N GLY A 212 -13.55 1.50 -25.80
CA GLY A 212 -12.55 2.16 -26.65
C GLY A 212 -12.25 1.37 -27.93
N GLU A 213 -11.24 1.86 -28.66
CA GLU A 213 -10.81 1.31 -29.96
C GLU A 213 -9.64 0.32 -29.84
N ASN A 214 -8.94 0.32 -28.70
CA ASN A 214 -7.83 -0.56 -28.44
C ASN A 214 -8.27 -1.77 -27.59
N PRO A 215 -7.57 -2.92 -27.67
CA PRO A 215 -7.84 -4.04 -26.78
C PRO A 215 -7.69 -3.66 -25.31
N LEU A 216 -8.64 -4.08 -24.48
CA LEU A 216 -8.59 -3.95 -23.03
C LEU A 216 -7.85 -5.16 -22.46
N VAL A 217 -6.79 -4.88 -21.71
CA VAL A 217 -5.98 -5.86 -20.99
C VAL A 217 -6.26 -5.69 -19.50
N ILE A 218 -6.84 -6.70 -18.87
CA ILE A 218 -6.99 -6.74 -17.42
C ILE A 218 -5.75 -7.41 -16.83
N TYR A 219 -4.93 -6.63 -16.13
CA TYR A 219 -3.68 -7.09 -15.54
C TYR A 219 -3.91 -7.91 -14.27
N ASP A 220 -4.85 -7.44 -13.44
CA ASP A 220 -5.17 -8.07 -12.16
C ASP A 220 -6.55 -7.61 -11.68
N VAL A 221 -7.18 -8.42 -10.84
CA VAL A 221 -8.42 -8.06 -10.16
C VAL A 221 -8.28 -8.35 -8.68
N ILE A 222 -8.36 -7.30 -7.87
CA ILE A 222 -8.06 -7.36 -6.43
C ILE A 222 -9.28 -6.92 -5.62
N SER A 223 -9.76 -7.79 -4.73
CA SER A 223 -10.74 -7.42 -3.70
C SER A 223 -10.07 -6.92 -2.43
N THR A 224 -10.76 -6.02 -1.71
CA THR A 224 -10.40 -5.51 -0.38
C THR A 224 -10.74 -6.46 0.78
N CYS A 225 -11.23 -7.67 0.52
CA CYS A 225 -11.51 -8.70 1.53
C CYS A 225 -10.87 -10.05 1.17
N GLY A 226 -10.25 -10.73 2.14
CA GLY A 226 -9.85 -12.13 1.98
C GLY A 226 -11.03 -13.10 1.81
N CYS A 227 -12.22 -12.66 2.21
CA CYS A 227 -13.49 -13.36 2.01
C CYS A 227 -14.01 -13.31 0.57
N THR A 228 -13.37 -12.58 -0.34
CA THR A 228 -13.82 -12.45 -1.73
C THR A 228 -12.83 -13.09 -2.69
N SER A 229 -13.31 -14.00 -3.52
CA SER A 229 -12.55 -14.54 -4.65
C SER A 229 -13.16 -14.10 -5.97
N ILE A 230 -12.33 -13.85 -6.97
CA ILE A 230 -12.77 -13.29 -8.26
C ILE A 230 -12.20 -14.15 -9.39
N LYS A 231 -13.05 -14.50 -10.35
CA LYS A 231 -12.66 -15.21 -11.56
C LYS A 231 -13.08 -14.41 -12.78
N TRP A 232 -12.21 -14.37 -13.78
CA TRP A 232 -12.50 -13.74 -15.07
C TRP A 232 -11.69 -14.43 -16.18
N ASP A 233 -12.09 -14.20 -17.42
CA ASP A 233 -11.33 -14.61 -18.58
C ASP A 233 -10.10 -13.71 -18.76
N LYS A 234 -8.89 -14.28 -18.66
CA LYS A 234 -7.61 -13.55 -18.76
C LYS A 234 -7.24 -13.15 -20.19
N ARG A 235 -8.05 -13.49 -21.19
CA ARG A 235 -7.84 -13.04 -22.58
C ARG A 235 -8.06 -11.53 -22.70
N ASN A 236 -7.32 -10.92 -23.61
CA ASN A 236 -7.53 -9.51 -23.95
C ASN A 236 -8.92 -9.32 -24.58
N ILE A 237 -9.62 -8.28 -24.15
CA ILE A 237 -10.99 -7.99 -24.59
C ILE A 237 -10.89 -7.05 -25.79
N LYS A 238 -11.35 -7.50 -26.96
CA LYS A 238 -11.34 -6.70 -28.20
C LYS A 238 -12.15 -5.40 -28.01
N ALA A 239 -11.89 -4.42 -28.88
CA ALA A 239 -12.69 -3.20 -28.94
C ALA A 239 -14.18 -3.55 -29.04
N LYS A 240 -15.02 -2.83 -28.29
CA LYS A 240 -16.48 -2.99 -28.22
C LYS A 240 -17.01 -4.32 -27.68
N ASN A 241 -16.12 -5.24 -27.27
CA ASN A 241 -16.49 -6.50 -26.61
C ASN A 241 -16.49 -6.38 -25.09
N GLU A 242 -16.93 -7.44 -24.42
CA GLU A 242 -17.05 -7.52 -22.97
C GLU A 242 -16.56 -8.87 -22.42
N THR A 243 -16.31 -8.90 -21.11
CA THR A 243 -16.03 -10.12 -20.34
C THR A 243 -16.83 -10.13 -19.05
N LYS A 244 -16.94 -11.30 -18.43
CA LYS A 244 -17.64 -11.51 -17.17
C LYS A 244 -16.63 -11.68 -16.03
N LEU A 245 -16.85 -10.94 -14.95
CA LEU A 245 -16.20 -11.13 -13.66
C LEU A 245 -17.16 -11.84 -12.72
N GLU A 246 -16.80 -13.05 -12.30
CA GLU A 246 -17.51 -13.83 -11.28
C GLU A 246 -16.93 -13.52 -9.91
N ILE A 247 -17.72 -12.88 -9.05
CA ILE A 247 -17.32 -12.47 -7.71
C ILE A 247 -17.99 -13.43 -6.72
N SER A 248 -17.19 -14.14 -5.93
CA SER A 248 -17.67 -15.03 -4.85
C SER A 248 -17.31 -14.44 -3.50
N VAL A 249 -18.26 -14.37 -2.58
CA VAL A 249 -18.12 -13.76 -1.24
C VAL A 249 -18.47 -14.81 -0.19
N THR A 250 -17.55 -15.09 0.72
CA THR A 250 -17.70 -16.05 1.83
C THR A 250 -17.35 -15.34 3.14
N PRO A 251 -18.31 -14.63 3.77
CA PRO A 251 -18.04 -13.83 4.96
C PRO A 251 -17.62 -14.70 6.14
N ASN A 252 -16.68 -14.22 6.94
CA ASN A 252 -16.19 -14.89 8.16
C ASN A 252 -16.62 -14.17 9.46
N GLU A 253 -17.26 -13.01 9.34
CA GLU A 253 -17.71 -12.15 10.44
C GLU A 253 -19.10 -11.60 10.12
N SER A 254 -19.93 -11.40 11.15
CA SER A 254 -21.25 -10.79 11.05
C SER A 254 -21.17 -9.26 11.00
N GLY A 255 -22.21 -8.62 10.49
CA GLY A 255 -22.36 -7.16 10.39
C GLY A 255 -22.19 -6.60 8.97
N GLU A 256 -22.37 -5.28 8.87
CA GLU A 256 -22.32 -4.59 7.59
C GLU A 256 -20.90 -4.42 7.05
N PHE A 257 -20.76 -4.51 5.73
CA PHE A 257 -19.52 -4.18 5.06
C PHE A 257 -19.72 -3.37 3.79
N SER A 258 -18.71 -2.53 3.49
CA SER A 258 -18.53 -1.86 2.21
C SER A 258 -17.12 -2.15 1.71
N LYS A 259 -17.02 -2.82 0.57
CA LYS A 259 -15.77 -3.27 -0.05
C LYS A 259 -15.64 -2.72 -1.46
N LEU A 260 -14.42 -2.69 -1.95
CA LEU A 260 -14.09 -2.34 -3.32
C LEU A 260 -13.38 -3.51 -4.00
N ILE A 261 -13.69 -3.71 -5.28
CA ILE A 261 -13.04 -4.64 -6.20
C ILE A 261 -12.34 -3.79 -7.27
N TYR A 262 -11.02 -3.86 -7.35
CA TYR A 262 -10.21 -3.14 -8.34
C TYR A 262 -9.95 -4.01 -9.56
N ILE A 263 -10.16 -3.45 -10.74
CA ILE A 263 -9.87 -4.09 -12.01
C ILE A 263 -8.75 -3.27 -12.66
N TYR A 264 -7.52 -3.75 -12.51
CA TYR A 264 -6.35 -3.09 -13.09
C TYR A 264 -6.29 -3.37 -14.57
N CYS A 265 -6.19 -2.32 -15.38
CA CYS A 265 -6.26 -2.45 -16.82
C CYS A 265 -5.57 -1.30 -17.56
N ASN A 266 -5.34 -1.45 -18.86
CA ASN A 266 -4.68 -0.46 -19.72
C ASN A 266 -5.60 0.74 -20.05
N THR A 267 -6.09 1.44 -19.02
CA THR A 267 -6.92 2.63 -19.14
C THR A 267 -6.15 3.86 -18.68
N SER A 268 -6.67 5.06 -18.93
CA SER A 268 -6.03 6.31 -18.48
C SER A 268 -5.87 6.40 -16.95
N THR A 269 -6.81 5.82 -16.20
CA THR A 269 -6.79 5.73 -14.73
C THR A 269 -6.06 4.50 -14.20
N GLU A 270 -5.58 3.61 -15.07
CA GLU A 270 -4.87 2.36 -14.78
C GLU A 270 -5.70 1.28 -14.05
N TYR A 271 -6.88 1.63 -13.54
CA TYR A 271 -7.87 0.72 -12.99
C TYR A 271 -9.27 1.35 -13.00
N ILE A 272 -10.28 0.48 -12.91
CA ILE A 272 -11.65 0.84 -12.48
C ILE A 272 -12.00 0.07 -11.20
N TYR A 273 -13.12 0.41 -10.57
CA TYR A 273 -13.55 -0.28 -9.36
C TYR A 273 -15.05 -0.51 -9.30
N ILE A 274 -15.45 -1.54 -8.56
CA ILE A 274 -16.83 -1.87 -8.22
C ILE A 274 -16.96 -1.83 -6.70
N ARG A 275 -18.00 -1.19 -6.18
CA ARG A 275 -18.34 -1.16 -4.75
C ARG A 275 -19.30 -2.31 -4.43
N LEU A 276 -18.91 -3.13 -3.46
CA LEU A 276 -19.69 -4.24 -2.95
C LEU A 276 -20.17 -3.93 -1.53
N LEU A 277 -21.47 -3.89 -1.34
CA LEU A 277 -22.15 -3.68 -0.06
C LEU A 277 -22.77 -5.01 0.37
N GLY A 278 -22.71 -5.31 1.66
CA GLY A 278 -23.42 -6.46 2.20
C GLY A 278 -23.68 -6.34 3.68
N ASP A 279 -24.63 -7.12 4.15
CA ASP A 279 -24.98 -7.29 5.55
C ASP A 279 -25.00 -8.79 5.86
N VAL A 280 -24.29 -9.18 6.91
CA VAL A 280 -24.06 -10.58 7.29
C VAL A 280 -24.78 -10.86 8.61
N GLU A 281 -25.77 -11.76 8.56
CA GLU A 281 -26.45 -12.33 9.72
C GLU A 281 -25.51 -13.34 10.44
#